data_AF-S8DGK7-F1
#
_entry.id   AF-S8DGK7-F1
#
_cell.length_a   1.000
_cell.length_b   1.000
_cell.length_c   1.000
_cell.angle_alpha   90.00
_cell.angle_beta   90.00
_cell.angle_gamma   90.00
#
_symmetry.space_group_name_H-M   'P 1'
#
loop_
_entity.id
_entity.type
_entity.pdbx_description
1 polymer ?
#
loop_
_entity_poly.entity_id
_entity_poly.type
_entity_poly.pdbx_seq_one_letter_code
_entity_poly.pdbx_strand_id
1 'polypeptide(L)'
;GKYWGKVADERRKKPYSILLADKNAPNEEVWLQIEGMCRSTKASAIPVVPESEGTESNPFSLDALAVFIYRVLQRVNHPGNLDQSSPNAGYVLLMFYHLYDGKNRKEFETDLIERFGSLVKMPLLEPSRPPLPATVKSILEEGLNLYDLHSRRHQRLEPSKGTYAKEWTKWEKQLRGTLFENKDYLNSVQVPFEFAVGRVVEQLKAVAKGEYAPPSAERRFGTFVFAAISLPVTEILSLLDGLSSKHPGVGDFLRDKNMKTGLARAHLTLAHKRSHGVAAVSSYGQYLNRGVPVNISGLVYSEKLAALEAEPGAVDGDEMKSLNEWPHVTLWTDRSIAAREANALPDLVAEGKAVRVEIDPPVTVTGVVKFF
;
A
#
# COMPACT_ATOMS: atom_id res chain seq x y z
N GLY A 1 6.10 -18.36 -14.54
CA GLY A 1 5.44 -19.52 -15.18
C GLY A 1 5.17 -19.24 -16.64
N LYS A 2 5.22 -20.23 -17.55
CA LYS A 2 5.20 -20.05 -19.02
C LYS A 2 3.83 -19.65 -19.63
N TYR A 3 2.81 -19.36 -18.81
CA TYR A 3 1.44 -19.15 -19.29
C TYR A 3 1.33 -17.93 -20.22
N TRP A 4 1.81 -16.77 -19.79
CA TRP A 4 1.75 -15.54 -20.60
C TRP A 4 2.59 -15.64 -21.89
N GLY A 5 3.66 -16.44 -21.88
CA GLY A 5 4.40 -16.80 -23.09
C GLY A 5 3.52 -17.58 -24.08
N LYS A 6 2.77 -18.59 -23.62
CA LYS A 6 1.82 -19.33 -24.46
C LYS A 6 0.70 -18.44 -25.00
N VAL A 7 0.19 -17.51 -24.18
CA VAL A 7 -0.80 -16.51 -24.63
C VAL A 7 -0.21 -15.65 -25.75
N ALA A 8 1.04 -15.22 -25.61
CA ALA A 8 1.75 -14.48 -26.66
C ALA A 8 1.86 -15.29 -27.96
N ASP A 9 2.23 -16.57 -27.87
CA ASP A 9 2.38 -17.44 -29.04
C ASP A 9 1.05 -17.67 -29.76
N GLU A 10 -0.02 -17.96 -29.03
CA GLU A 10 -1.37 -18.11 -29.61
C GLU A 10 -1.86 -16.80 -30.24
N ARG A 11 -1.56 -15.66 -29.60
CA ARG A 11 -1.91 -14.35 -30.14
C ARG A 11 -1.18 -14.03 -31.44
N ARG A 12 0.10 -14.39 -31.56
CA ARG A 12 0.86 -14.23 -32.82
C ARG A 12 0.29 -15.08 -33.94
N LYS A 13 -0.21 -16.29 -33.65
CA LYS A 13 -0.89 -17.14 -34.64
C LYS A 13 -2.23 -16.54 -35.08
N LYS A 14 -2.94 -15.85 -34.19
CA LYS A 14 -4.29 -15.30 -34.46
C LYS A 14 -4.36 -13.81 -34.07
N PRO A 15 -3.78 -12.89 -34.87
CA PRO A 15 -3.66 -11.47 -34.53
C PRO A 15 -4.96 -10.65 -34.62
N TYR A 16 -6.08 -11.22 -35.07
CA TYR A 16 -7.40 -10.58 -35.05
C TYR A 16 -8.42 -11.44 -34.31
N SER A 17 -8.19 -11.64 -33.01
CA SER A 17 -9.01 -12.53 -32.17
C SER A 17 -9.10 -11.98 -30.75
N ILE A 18 -10.16 -12.40 -30.06
CA ILE A 18 -10.32 -12.20 -28.62
C ILE A 18 -9.89 -13.51 -27.94
N LEU A 19 -9.07 -13.40 -26.91
CA LEU A 19 -8.61 -14.53 -26.12
C LEU A 19 -8.96 -14.29 -24.65
N LEU A 20 -9.62 -15.25 -24.03
CA LEU A 20 -9.88 -15.25 -22.60
C LEU A 20 -8.67 -15.87 -21.88
N ALA A 21 -7.89 -15.02 -21.23
CA ALA A 21 -6.75 -15.45 -20.43
C ALA A 21 -7.23 -15.86 -19.03
N ASP A 22 -7.66 -17.12 -18.90
CA ASP A 22 -8.11 -17.71 -17.64
C ASP A 22 -6.93 -17.97 -16.67
N LYS A 23 -6.46 -16.91 -16.02
CA LYS A 23 -5.42 -16.98 -15.00
C LYS A 23 -5.48 -15.77 -14.05
N ASN A 24 -5.26 -16.03 -12.77
CA ASN A 24 -5.02 -14.98 -11.77
C ASN A 24 -3.80 -14.13 -12.14
N ALA A 25 -3.94 -12.80 -11.98
CA ALA A 25 -2.88 -11.82 -12.16
C ALA A 25 -2.78 -10.94 -10.91
N PRO A 26 -2.20 -11.46 -9.82
CA PRO A 26 -2.40 -10.87 -8.50
C PRO A 26 -1.52 -9.66 -8.17
N ASN A 27 -0.36 -9.55 -8.82
CA ASN A 27 0.66 -8.59 -8.42
C ASN A 27 1.39 -7.99 -9.63
N GLU A 28 2.19 -6.97 -9.35
CA GLU A 28 2.91 -6.18 -10.35
C GLU A 28 3.87 -7.02 -11.19
N GLU A 29 4.55 -8.02 -10.61
CA GLU A 29 5.43 -8.91 -11.37
C GLU A 29 4.66 -9.60 -12.51
N VAL A 30 3.43 -10.05 -12.24
CA VAL A 30 2.58 -10.67 -13.26
C VAL A 30 2.06 -9.63 -14.25
N TRP A 31 1.70 -8.43 -13.80
CA TRP A 31 1.23 -7.36 -14.69
C TRP A 31 2.32 -6.94 -15.69
N LEU A 32 3.57 -6.81 -15.25
CA LEU A 32 4.71 -6.51 -16.13
C LEU A 32 4.89 -7.58 -17.22
N GLN A 33 4.63 -8.86 -16.90
CA GLN A 33 4.66 -9.94 -17.90
C GLN A 33 3.52 -9.80 -18.93
N ILE A 34 2.32 -9.43 -18.48
CA ILE A 34 1.17 -9.17 -19.37
C ILE A 34 1.44 -7.97 -20.26
N GLU A 35 1.96 -6.87 -19.70
CA GLU A 35 2.34 -5.68 -20.46
C GLU A 35 3.41 -5.99 -21.51
N GLY A 36 4.43 -6.80 -21.14
CA GLY A 36 5.44 -7.28 -22.08
C GLY A 36 4.83 -8.12 -23.22
N MET A 37 3.90 -9.01 -22.90
CA MET A 37 3.15 -9.80 -23.88
C MET A 37 2.35 -8.89 -24.82
N CYS A 38 1.60 -7.93 -24.28
CA CYS A 38 0.83 -6.94 -25.02
C CYS A 38 1.71 -6.14 -25.98
N ARG A 39 2.83 -5.58 -25.50
CA ARG A 39 3.80 -4.85 -26.33
C ARG A 39 4.36 -5.71 -27.47
N SER A 40 4.72 -6.96 -27.18
CA SER A 40 5.33 -7.87 -28.18
C SER A 40 4.34 -8.38 -29.23
N THR A 41 3.03 -8.34 -28.96
CA THR A 41 1.98 -8.86 -29.83
C THR A 41 1.03 -7.78 -30.36
N LYS A 42 1.25 -6.51 -29.97
CA LYS A 42 0.35 -5.38 -30.22
C LYS A 42 -1.08 -5.65 -29.76
N ALA A 43 -1.24 -6.41 -28.67
CA ALA A 43 -2.53 -6.71 -28.08
C ALA A 43 -2.86 -5.72 -26.96
N SER A 44 -4.15 -5.46 -26.74
CA SER A 44 -4.65 -4.75 -25.56
C SER A 44 -5.18 -5.78 -24.57
N ALA A 45 -4.71 -5.74 -23.33
CA ALA A 45 -5.28 -6.52 -22.24
C ALA A 45 -6.41 -5.73 -21.57
N ILE A 46 -7.50 -6.41 -21.21
CA ILE A 46 -8.60 -5.83 -20.45
C ILE A 46 -8.73 -6.66 -19.17
N PRO A 47 -8.33 -6.14 -18.01
CA PRO A 47 -8.51 -6.82 -16.74
C PRO A 47 -10.00 -6.97 -16.42
N VAL A 48 -10.40 -8.17 -16.02
CA VAL A 48 -11.75 -8.46 -15.51
C VAL A 48 -11.61 -8.82 -14.03
N VAL A 49 -12.19 -8.00 -13.15
CA VAL A 49 -11.99 -8.11 -11.70
C VAL A 49 -13.34 -8.26 -11.02
N PRO A 50 -13.52 -9.24 -10.11
CA PRO A 50 -14.73 -9.33 -9.28
C PRO A 50 -14.95 -8.05 -8.48
N GLU A 51 -16.17 -7.55 -8.48
CA GLU A 51 -16.55 -6.38 -7.70
C GLU A 51 -16.51 -6.71 -6.21
N SER A 52 -15.82 -5.87 -5.45
CA SER A 52 -15.62 -6.04 -4.02
C SER A 52 -15.19 -4.71 -3.43
N GLU A 53 -15.56 -4.46 -2.18
CA GLU A 53 -15.15 -3.27 -1.43
C GLU A 53 -13.67 -3.32 -1.04
N GLY A 54 -13.09 -4.51 -0.94
CA GLY A 54 -11.76 -4.71 -0.41
C GLY A 54 -11.66 -4.53 1.11
N THR A 55 -10.44 -4.37 1.58
CA THR A 55 -10.05 -3.97 2.93
C THR A 55 -8.98 -2.88 2.82
N GLU A 56 -8.47 -2.42 3.96
CA GLU A 56 -7.33 -1.47 4.00
C GLU A 56 -6.04 -1.99 3.35
N SER A 57 -5.88 -3.31 3.23
CA SER A 57 -4.66 -3.95 2.70
C SER A 57 -4.88 -4.92 1.55
N ASN A 58 -6.13 -5.25 1.22
CA ASN A 58 -6.46 -6.22 0.17
C ASN A 58 -7.56 -5.69 -0.76
N PRO A 59 -7.49 -5.91 -2.08
CA PRO A 59 -8.54 -5.48 -3.00
C PRO A 59 -9.82 -6.32 -2.94
N PHE A 60 -9.84 -7.39 -2.14
CA PHE A 60 -11.02 -8.23 -1.93
C PHE A 60 -11.43 -8.23 -0.45
N SER A 61 -12.73 -8.12 -0.20
CA SER A 61 -13.32 -8.14 1.13
C SER A 61 -13.42 -9.58 1.67
N LEU A 62 -13.64 -9.71 2.99
CA LEU A 62 -13.89 -11.02 3.60
C LEU A 62 -15.17 -11.68 3.07
N ASP A 63 -16.19 -10.91 2.69
CA ASP A 63 -17.37 -11.42 2.00
C ASP A 63 -17.01 -12.11 0.67
N ALA A 64 -16.17 -11.46 -0.14
CA ALA A 64 -15.72 -12.03 -1.41
C ALA A 64 -14.92 -13.32 -1.17
N LEU A 65 -14.03 -13.33 -0.18
CA LEU A 65 -13.27 -14.52 0.20
C LEU A 65 -14.19 -15.66 0.67
N ALA A 66 -15.19 -15.36 1.51
CA ALA A 66 -16.18 -16.33 1.97
C ALA A 66 -16.92 -16.98 0.80
N VAL A 67 -17.41 -16.16 -0.14
CA VAL A 67 -18.11 -16.61 -1.34
C VAL A 67 -17.21 -17.45 -2.24
N PHE A 68 -15.94 -17.07 -2.44
CA PHE A 68 -15.01 -17.86 -3.24
C PHE A 68 -14.74 -19.24 -2.65
N ILE A 69 -14.48 -19.31 -1.33
CA ILE A 69 -14.28 -20.58 -0.64
C ILE A 69 -15.55 -21.42 -0.74
N TYR A 70 -16.72 -20.83 -0.44
CA TYR A 70 -18.00 -21.52 -0.49
C TYR A 70 -18.30 -22.09 -1.90
N ARG A 71 -18.09 -21.30 -2.96
CA ARG A 71 -18.24 -21.76 -4.35
C ARG A 71 -17.30 -22.91 -4.68
N VAL A 72 -16.07 -22.92 -4.16
CA VAL A 72 -15.14 -24.04 -4.35
C VAL A 72 -15.65 -25.29 -3.65
N LEU A 73 -16.14 -25.16 -2.42
CA LEU A 73 -16.69 -26.26 -1.63
C LEU A 73 -18.00 -26.84 -2.19
N GLN A 74 -18.65 -26.16 -3.14
CA GLN A 74 -19.82 -26.67 -3.85
C GLN A 74 -19.49 -27.38 -5.17
N ARG A 75 -18.26 -27.23 -5.69
CA ARG A 75 -17.87 -27.82 -6.97
C ARG A 75 -17.54 -29.30 -6.81
N VAL A 76 -17.66 -30.01 -7.92
CA VAL A 76 -17.26 -31.42 -8.05
C VAL A 76 -16.38 -31.58 -9.30
N ASN A 77 -15.31 -32.36 -9.20
CA ASN A 77 -14.42 -32.71 -10.31
C ASN A 77 -13.77 -31.49 -11.00
N HIS A 78 -13.33 -30.49 -10.22
CA HIS A 78 -12.70 -29.31 -10.79
C HIS A 78 -11.28 -29.63 -11.31
N PRO A 79 -10.89 -29.18 -12.52
CA PRO A 79 -9.52 -29.34 -13.00
C PRO A 79 -8.50 -28.75 -12.02
N GLY A 80 -7.54 -29.56 -11.56
CA GLY A 80 -6.59 -29.17 -10.51
C GLY A 80 -7.02 -29.50 -9.08
N ASN A 81 -8.11 -30.26 -8.91
CA ASN A 81 -8.57 -30.83 -7.65
C ASN A 81 -8.77 -29.80 -6.53
N LEU A 82 -9.24 -28.60 -6.88
CA LEU A 82 -9.68 -27.57 -5.93
C LEU A 82 -11.21 -27.49 -5.95
N ASP A 83 -11.83 -28.38 -5.18
CA ASP A 83 -13.27 -28.60 -5.11
C ASP A 83 -13.69 -29.12 -3.72
N GLN A 84 -14.92 -29.62 -3.58
CA GLN A 84 -15.43 -30.10 -2.28
C GLN A 84 -14.56 -31.21 -1.66
N SER A 85 -13.87 -32.01 -2.48
CA SER A 85 -13.07 -33.16 -2.04
C SER A 85 -11.66 -32.77 -1.59
N SER A 86 -11.21 -31.55 -1.91
CA SER A 86 -9.88 -31.08 -1.53
C SER A 86 -9.75 -31.02 -0.01
N PRO A 87 -8.72 -31.59 0.61
CA PRO A 87 -8.55 -31.56 2.06
C PRO A 87 -8.08 -30.20 2.60
N ASN A 88 -7.73 -29.25 1.73
CA ASN A 88 -7.08 -27.98 2.08
C ASN A 88 -7.58 -26.81 1.22
N ALA A 89 -8.84 -26.85 0.78
CA ALA A 89 -9.42 -25.80 -0.06
C ALA A 89 -9.31 -24.42 0.59
N GLY A 90 -9.64 -24.32 1.88
CA GLY A 90 -9.53 -23.08 2.65
C GLY A 90 -8.12 -22.51 2.59
N TYR A 91 -7.10 -23.32 2.89
CA TYR A 91 -5.70 -22.88 2.83
C TYR A 91 -5.31 -22.36 1.44
N VAL A 92 -5.66 -23.09 0.38
CA VAL A 92 -5.30 -22.69 -0.99
C VAL A 92 -5.94 -21.36 -1.35
N LEU A 93 -7.18 -21.11 -0.93
CA LEU A 93 -7.87 -19.84 -1.16
C LEU A 93 -7.24 -18.71 -0.34
N LEU A 94 -6.84 -18.96 0.91
CA LEU A 94 -6.07 -17.99 1.69
C LEU A 94 -4.73 -17.66 1.02
N MET A 95 -4.03 -18.66 0.49
CA MET A 95 -2.78 -18.44 -0.25
C MET A 95 -3.02 -17.51 -1.44
N PHE A 96 -4.06 -17.74 -2.25
CA PHE A 96 -4.39 -16.86 -3.36
C PHE A 96 -4.79 -15.45 -2.89
N TYR A 97 -5.58 -15.33 -1.83
CA TYR A 97 -5.97 -14.06 -1.24
C TYR A 97 -4.75 -13.21 -0.82
N HIS A 98 -3.75 -13.85 -0.21
CA HIS A 98 -2.50 -13.18 0.19
C HIS A 98 -1.61 -12.76 -0.99
N LEU A 99 -1.77 -13.35 -2.19
CA LEU A 99 -1.03 -12.86 -3.36
C LEU A 99 -1.43 -11.42 -3.76
N TYR A 100 -2.59 -10.96 -3.32
CA TYR A 100 -3.12 -9.62 -3.56
C TYR A 100 -2.89 -8.66 -2.37
N ASP A 101 -2.26 -9.11 -1.29
CA ASP A 101 -2.05 -8.30 -0.09
C ASP A 101 -1.06 -7.15 -0.34
N GLY A 102 -1.25 -6.04 0.36
CA GLY A 102 -0.43 -4.83 0.27
C GLY A 102 -1.03 -3.70 -0.57
N LYS A 103 -2.26 -3.85 -1.10
CA LYS A 103 -3.00 -2.78 -1.79
C LYS A 103 -4.48 -2.81 -1.41
N ASN A 104 -5.05 -1.66 -1.13
CA ASN A 104 -6.50 -1.55 -1.01
C ASN A 104 -7.18 -1.62 -2.39
N ARG A 105 -8.51 -1.70 -2.41
CA ARG A 105 -9.30 -1.79 -3.64
C ARG A 105 -9.01 -0.66 -4.64
N LYS A 106 -8.97 0.59 -4.15
CA LYS A 106 -8.79 1.77 -4.99
C LYS A 106 -7.41 1.78 -5.66
N GLU A 107 -6.36 1.48 -4.90
CA GLU A 107 -4.99 1.37 -5.41
C GLU A 107 -4.88 0.29 -6.48
N PHE A 108 -5.46 -0.88 -6.22
CA PHE A 108 -5.46 -2.00 -7.16
C PHE A 108 -6.18 -1.68 -8.48
N GLU A 109 -7.38 -1.09 -8.42
CA GLU A 109 -8.12 -0.71 -9.63
C GLU A 109 -7.41 0.40 -10.41
N THR A 110 -6.85 1.39 -9.71
CA THR A 110 -6.14 2.51 -10.33
C THR A 110 -4.92 2.02 -11.10
N ASP A 111 -4.09 1.16 -10.48
CA ASP A 111 -2.92 0.59 -11.15
C ASP A 111 -3.27 -0.20 -12.41
N LEU A 112 -4.36 -0.97 -12.37
CA LEU A 112 -4.84 -1.73 -13.52
C LEU A 112 -5.31 -0.80 -14.64
N ILE A 113 -6.09 0.23 -14.32
CA ILE A 113 -6.57 1.22 -15.31
C ILE A 113 -5.39 1.97 -15.94
N GLU A 114 -4.40 2.38 -15.15
CA GLU A 114 -3.25 3.13 -15.67
C GLU A 114 -2.35 2.28 -16.57
N ARG A 115 -2.22 0.99 -16.28
CA ARG A 115 -1.41 0.06 -17.09
C ARG A 115 -2.12 -0.40 -18.35
N PHE A 116 -3.42 -0.65 -18.26
CA PHE A 116 -4.18 -1.34 -19.32
C PHE A 116 -5.23 -0.45 -20.01
N GLY A 117 -5.39 0.80 -19.56
CA GLY A 117 -6.31 1.80 -20.12
C GLY A 117 -7.79 1.58 -19.76
N SER A 118 -8.15 0.37 -19.34
CA SER A 118 -9.53 0.01 -18.98
C SER A 118 -9.55 -1.06 -17.90
N LEU A 119 -10.69 -1.18 -17.22
CA LEU A 119 -10.97 -2.19 -16.21
C LEU A 119 -12.44 -2.58 -16.32
N VAL A 120 -12.72 -3.89 -16.33
CA VAL A 120 -14.08 -4.41 -16.31
C VAL A 120 -14.37 -5.02 -14.94
N LYS A 121 -15.49 -4.60 -14.34
CA LYS A 121 -15.95 -5.13 -13.05
C LYS A 121 -16.95 -6.24 -13.27
N MET A 122 -16.71 -7.40 -12.68
CA MET A 122 -17.67 -8.51 -12.67
C MET A 122 -18.46 -8.47 -11.36
N PRO A 123 -19.78 -8.18 -11.39
CA PRO A 123 -20.60 -8.22 -10.19
C PRO A 123 -20.45 -9.54 -9.45
N LEU A 124 -20.26 -9.47 -8.12
CA LEU A 124 -20.03 -10.64 -7.27
C LEU A 124 -21.00 -10.66 -6.09
N LEU A 125 -21.09 -9.54 -5.37
CA LEU A 125 -21.85 -9.39 -4.14
C LEU A 125 -23.00 -8.39 -4.35
N GLU A 126 -24.14 -8.68 -3.73
CA GLU A 126 -25.28 -7.78 -3.71
C GLU A 126 -24.91 -6.48 -2.96
N PRO A 127 -25.14 -5.28 -3.53
CA PRO A 127 -24.76 -4.02 -2.90
C PRO A 127 -25.47 -3.74 -1.57
N SER A 128 -26.72 -4.19 -1.44
CA SER A 128 -27.55 -4.01 -0.25
C SER A 128 -27.55 -5.24 0.68
N ARG A 129 -26.51 -6.08 0.59
CA ARG A 129 -26.43 -7.29 1.42
C ARG A 129 -26.34 -6.96 2.92
N PRO A 130 -26.84 -7.85 3.80
CA PRO A 130 -26.56 -7.74 5.23
C PRO A 130 -25.06 -7.85 5.54
N PRO A 131 -24.61 -7.40 6.71
CA PRO A 131 -23.23 -7.60 7.15
C PRO A 131 -22.85 -9.09 7.22
N LEU A 132 -21.56 -9.38 6.99
CA LEU A 132 -20.99 -10.72 7.13
C LEU A 132 -21.28 -11.31 8.52
N PRO A 133 -21.88 -12.52 8.64
CA PRO A 133 -22.16 -13.16 9.91
C PRO A 133 -20.89 -13.25 10.76
N ALA A 134 -21.01 -12.92 12.05
CA ALA A 134 -19.87 -12.86 12.97
C ALA A 134 -19.10 -14.19 13.04
N THR A 135 -19.80 -15.33 12.94
CA THR A 135 -19.20 -16.67 12.90
C THR A 135 -18.34 -16.88 11.65
N VAL A 136 -18.84 -16.47 10.47
CA VAL A 136 -18.10 -16.53 9.20
C VAL A 136 -16.90 -15.58 9.23
N LYS A 137 -17.07 -14.36 9.72
CA LYS A 137 -15.98 -13.40 9.88
C LYS A 137 -14.88 -13.97 10.79
N SER A 138 -15.24 -14.45 11.96
CA SER A 138 -14.29 -14.97 12.96
C SER A 138 -13.48 -16.16 12.42
N ILE A 139 -14.10 -17.10 11.71
CA ILE A 139 -13.37 -18.27 11.19
C ILE A 139 -12.41 -17.90 10.05
N LEU A 140 -12.75 -16.88 9.24
CA LEU A 140 -11.84 -16.36 8.21
C LEU A 140 -10.66 -15.61 8.83
N GLU A 141 -10.90 -14.76 9.83
CA GLU A 141 -9.85 -14.05 10.57
C GLU A 141 -8.90 -15.03 11.30
N GLU A 142 -9.43 -16.10 11.91
CA GLU A 142 -8.61 -17.19 12.47
C GLU A 142 -7.71 -17.82 11.40
N GLY A 143 -8.27 -18.08 10.21
CA GLY A 143 -7.52 -18.65 9.09
C GLY A 143 -6.42 -17.74 8.57
N LEU A 144 -6.70 -16.44 8.42
CA LEU A 144 -5.72 -15.43 8.01
C LEU A 144 -4.57 -15.35 9.03
N ASN A 145 -4.88 -15.32 10.32
CA ASN A 145 -3.87 -15.32 11.38
C ASN A 145 -3.01 -16.60 11.35
N LEU A 146 -3.63 -17.76 11.13
CA LEU A 146 -2.91 -19.03 11.01
C LEU A 146 -2.03 -19.07 9.75
N TYR A 147 -2.50 -18.49 8.64
CA TYR A 147 -1.73 -18.34 7.40
C TYR A 147 -0.49 -17.47 7.61
N ASP A 148 -0.63 -16.35 8.30
CA ASP A 148 0.48 -15.46 8.63
C ASP A 148 1.54 -16.15 9.49
N LEU A 149 1.12 -16.87 10.54
CA LEU A 149 2.01 -17.63 11.40
C LEU A 149 2.78 -18.69 10.62
N HIS A 150 2.09 -19.42 9.73
CA HIS A 150 2.69 -20.45 8.89
C HIS A 150 3.68 -19.84 7.89
N SER A 151 3.28 -18.79 7.17
CA SER A 151 4.08 -18.17 6.12
C SER A 151 5.35 -17.52 6.64
N ARG A 152 5.30 -16.86 7.81
CA ARG A 152 6.48 -16.25 8.46
C ARG A 152 7.51 -17.29 8.88
N ARG A 153 7.07 -18.48 9.31
CA ARG A 153 7.95 -19.53 9.84
C ARG A 153 8.44 -20.51 8.77
N HIS A 154 7.63 -20.76 7.75
CA HIS A 154 7.81 -21.88 6.82
C HIS A 154 7.74 -21.50 5.33
N GLN A 155 7.58 -20.22 5.00
CA GLN A 155 7.45 -19.72 3.62
C GLN A 155 6.37 -20.49 2.82
N ARG A 156 6.75 -21.22 1.77
CA ARG A 156 5.84 -21.94 0.86
C ARG A 156 5.64 -23.43 1.21
N LEU A 157 6.02 -23.87 2.40
CA LEU A 157 5.79 -25.26 2.83
C LEU A 157 4.30 -25.59 2.86
N GLU A 158 3.94 -26.82 2.47
CA GLU A 158 2.55 -27.27 2.47
C GLU A 158 1.94 -27.24 3.87
N PRO A 159 0.67 -26.83 4.02
CA PRO A 159 -0.01 -26.73 5.32
C PRO A 159 -0.20 -28.07 6.01
N SER A 160 -0.22 -29.17 5.27
CA SER A 160 -0.27 -30.54 5.79
C SER A 160 1.06 -30.99 6.42
N LYS A 161 2.10 -30.16 6.36
CA LYS A 161 3.44 -30.45 6.86
C LYS A 161 3.92 -29.29 7.75
N GLY A 162 4.76 -29.60 8.73
CA GLY A 162 5.34 -28.61 9.63
C GLY A 162 4.55 -28.40 10.92
N THR A 163 4.88 -27.33 11.64
CA THR A 163 4.49 -27.15 13.05
C THR A 163 2.98 -26.93 13.25
N TYR A 164 2.27 -26.40 12.25
CA TYR A 164 0.86 -26.01 12.36
C TYR A 164 -0.13 -26.96 11.66
N ALA A 165 0.30 -28.18 11.30
CA ALA A 165 -0.52 -29.09 10.49
C ALA A 165 -1.82 -29.54 11.19
N LYS A 166 -1.80 -29.68 12.53
CA LYS A 166 -2.99 -30.07 13.31
C LYS A 166 -4.00 -28.94 13.36
N GLU A 167 -3.50 -27.72 13.55
CA GLU A 167 -4.26 -26.47 13.57
C GLU A 167 -4.92 -26.24 12.21
N TRP A 168 -4.20 -26.44 11.10
CA TRP A 168 -4.79 -26.35 9.76
C TRP A 168 -5.91 -27.36 9.54
N THR A 169 -5.71 -28.61 9.94
CA THR A 169 -6.73 -29.66 9.80
C THR A 169 -7.99 -29.34 10.61
N LYS A 170 -7.80 -28.83 11.83
CA LYS A 170 -8.90 -28.42 12.71
C LYS A 170 -9.65 -27.22 12.11
N TRP A 171 -8.92 -26.19 11.70
CA TRP A 171 -9.48 -24.97 11.11
C TRP A 171 -10.25 -25.26 9.83
N GLU A 172 -9.71 -26.07 8.91
CA GLU A 172 -10.38 -26.41 7.64
C GLU A 172 -11.72 -27.12 7.90
N LYS A 173 -11.78 -28.03 8.89
CA LYS A 173 -13.02 -28.69 9.28
C LYS A 173 -14.03 -27.69 9.85
N GLN A 174 -13.59 -26.77 10.70
CA GLN A 174 -14.45 -25.73 11.29
C GLN A 174 -14.96 -24.76 10.22
N LEU A 175 -14.08 -24.26 9.34
CA LEU A 175 -14.42 -23.42 8.20
C LEU A 175 -15.54 -24.02 7.36
N ARG A 176 -15.41 -25.29 6.97
CA ARG A 176 -16.45 -25.99 6.20
C ARG A 176 -17.79 -26.01 6.93
N GLY A 177 -17.78 -26.44 8.21
CA GLY A 177 -18.97 -26.44 9.05
C GLY A 177 -19.63 -25.07 9.09
N THR A 178 -18.87 -24.04 9.43
CA THR A 178 -19.36 -22.65 9.53
C THR A 178 -19.91 -22.13 8.21
N LEU A 179 -19.25 -22.36 7.07
CA LEU A 179 -19.76 -21.90 5.78
C LEU A 179 -21.07 -22.62 5.39
N PHE A 180 -21.18 -23.93 5.63
CA PHE A 180 -22.41 -24.66 5.32
C PHE A 180 -23.57 -24.36 6.29
N GLU A 181 -23.28 -24.05 7.56
CA GLU A 181 -24.26 -23.54 8.52
C GLU A 181 -24.79 -22.16 8.12
N ASN A 182 -23.99 -21.35 7.44
CA ASN A 182 -24.35 -20.01 6.95
C ASN A 182 -24.70 -19.99 5.45
N LYS A 183 -25.06 -21.14 4.87
CA LYS A 183 -25.34 -21.27 3.42
C LYS A 183 -26.41 -20.31 2.91
N ASP A 184 -27.46 -20.03 3.70
CA ASP A 184 -28.58 -19.21 3.25
C ASP A 184 -28.14 -17.74 3.09
N TYR A 185 -27.34 -17.24 4.04
CA TYR A 185 -26.64 -15.96 3.90
C TYR A 185 -25.76 -15.97 2.65
N LEU A 186 -24.83 -16.93 2.55
CA LEU A 186 -23.84 -16.97 1.46
C LEU A 186 -24.51 -17.07 0.09
N ASN A 187 -25.62 -17.79 -0.06
CA ASN A 187 -26.38 -17.84 -1.30
C ASN A 187 -27.11 -16.51 -1.59
N SER A 188 -27.69 -15.87 -0.57
CA SER A 188 -28.47 -14.62 -0.76
C SER A 188 -27.63 -13.40 -1.14
N VAL A 189 -26.36 -13.36 -0.74
CA VAL A 189 -25.48 -12.20 -1.00
C VAL A 189 -24.78 -12.25 -2.35
N GLN A 190 -24.92 -13.33 -3.11
CA GLN A 190 -24.24 -13.50 -4.38
C GLN A 190 -25.09 -12.97 -5.54
N VAL A 191 -24.44 -12.22 -6.43
CA VAL A 191 -25.06 -11.83 -7.70
C VAL A 191 -25.21 -13.06 -8.62
N PRO A 192 -26.37 -13.25 -9.28
CA PRO A 192 -26.56 -14.34 -10.25
C PRO A 192 -25.53 -14.32 -11.38
N PHE A 193 -25.06 -15.51 -11.78
CA PHE A 193 -23.96 -15.63 -12.73
C PHE A 193 -24.30 -15.07 -14.11
N GLU A 194 -25.50 -15.37 -14.63
CA GLU A 194 -25.96 -14.88 -15.93
C GLU A 194 -26.02 -13.34 -15.97
N PHE A 195 -26.46 -12.74 -14.86
CA PHE A 195 -26.48 -11.28 -14.73
C PHE A 195 -25.05 -10.71 -14.73
N ALA A 196 -24.15 -11.29 -13.94
CA ALA A 196 -22.75 -10.86 -13.90
C ALA A 196 -22.07 -10.95 -15.28
N VAL A 197 -22.31 -12.04 -16.02
CA VAL A 197 -21.81 -12.21 -17.40
C VAL A 197 -22.39 -11.15 -18.33
N GLY A 198 -23.70 -10.87 -18.26
CA GLY A 198 -24.34 -9.82 -19.04
C GLY A 198 -23.68 -8.46 -18.84
N ARG A 199 -23.40 -8.09 -17.58
CA ARG A 199 -22.72 -6.83 -17.23
C ARG A 199 -21.27 -6.78 -17.71
N VAL A 200 -20.54 -7.88 -17.65
CA VAL A 200 -19.17 -7.97 -18.18
C VAL A 200 -19.17 -7.79 -19.70
N VAL A 201 -20.07 -8.45 -20.43
CA VAL A 201 -20.18 -8.33 -21.89
C VAL A 201 -20.54 -6.90 -22.32
N GLU A 202 -21.45 -6.25 -21.60
CA GLU A 202 -21.81 -4.84 -21.84
C GLU A 202 -20.61 -3.91 -21.68
N GLN A 203 -19.86 -4.04 -20.59
CA GLN A 203 -18.65 -3.25 -20.34
C GLN A 203 -17.56 -3.51 -21.40
N LEU A 204 -17.34 -4.77 -21.77
CA LEU A 204 -16.37 -5.12 -22.82
C LEU A 204 -16.75 -4.51 -24.18
N LYS A 205 -18.05 -4.47 -24.51
CA LYS A 205 -18.54 -3.78 -25.73
C LYS A 205 -18.27 -2.28 -25.67
N ALA A 206 -18.50 -1.64 -24.53
CA ALA A 206 -18.20 -0.22 -24.35
C ALA A 206 -16.69 0.07 -24.51
N VAL A 207 -15.83 -0.75 -23.92
CA VAL A 207 -14.36 -0.66 -24.10
C VAL A 207 -13.99 -0.81 -25.58
N ALA A 208 -14.54 -1.82 -26.27
CA ALA A 208 -14.25 -2.07 -27.68
C ALA A 208 -14.68 -0.93 -28.62
N LYS A 209 -15.71 -0.16 -28.24
CA LYS A 209 -16.18 1.01 -28.99
C LYS A 209 -15.46 2.32 -28.61
N GLY A 210 -14.59 2.30 -27.60
CA GLY A 210 -13.97 3.51 -27.07
C GLY A 210 -14.91 4.38 -26.22
N GLU A 211 -16.05 3.81 -25.79
CA GLU A 211 -17.05 4.48 -24.94
C GLU A 211 -16.73 4.34 -23.45
N TYR A 212 -15.63 3.65 -23.11
CA TYR A 212 -15.20 3.50 -21.72
C TYR A 212 -14.65 4.81 -21.17
N ALA A 213 -15.35 5.36 -20.18
CA ALA A 213 -14.83 6.40 -19.32
C ALA A 213 -14.32 5.74 -18.02
N PRO A 214 -13.00 5.76 -17.74
CA PRO A 214 -12.54 5.34 -16.43
C PRO A 214 -13.22 6.19 -15.35
N PRO A 215 -13.60 5.61 -14.19
CA PRO A 215 -14.03 6.40 -13.04
C PRO A 215 -13.00 7.50 -12.83
N SER A 216 -13.45 8.75 -12.65
CA SER A 216 -12.58 9.92 -12.60
C SER A 216 -11.36 9.59 -11.77
N ALA A 217 -10.22 9.45 -12.45
CA ALA A 217 -8.96 9.21 -11.78
C ALA A 217 -8.68 10.46 -10.96
N GLU A 218 -9.06 10.44 -9.68
CA GLU A 218 -8.41 11.27 -8.70
C GLU A 218 -6.93 10.98 -8.88
N ARG A 219 -6.22 11.99 -9.40
CA ARG A 219 -4.81 11.91 -9.73
C ARG A 219 -4.08 11.21 -8.59
N ARG A 220 -3.28 10.19 -8.94
CA ARG A 220 -2.40 9.44 -8.03
C ARG A 220 -1.92 10.31 -6.85
N PHE A 221 -2.42 9.98 -5.67
CA PHE A 221 -1.61 10.08 -4.47
C PHE A 221 -1.17 8.65 -4.17
N GLY A 222 0.03 8.28 -4.62
CA GLY A 222 0.60 6.94 -4.45
C GLY A 222 0.70 6.51 -2.98
N THR A 223 1.25 5.31 -2.79
CA THR A 223 1.61 4.63 -1.52
C THR A 223 2.60 5.43 -0.67
N PHE A 224 2.26 6.67 -0.35
CA PHE A 224 3.11 7.58 0.39
C PHE A 224 2.94 7.36 1.88
N VAL A 225 4.05 7.09 2.54
CA VAL A 225 4.14 6.89 3.98
C VAL A 225 4.01 8.24 4.70
N PHE A 226 4.53 9.31 4.11
CA PHE A 226 4.42 10.66 4.66
C PHE A 226 4.57 11.77 3.59
N ALA A 227 4.08 12.96 3.94
CA ALA A 227 4.31 14.20 3.21
C ALA A 227 5.40 15.00 3.92
N ALA A 228 6.32 15.58 3.15
CA ALA A 228 7.39 16.41 3.71
C ALA A 228 7.86 17.48 2.72
N ILE A 229 8.46 18.53 3.25
CA ILE A 229 9.20 19.52 2.46
C ILE A 229 10.64 19.03 2.36
N SER A 230 11.07 18.62 1.17
CA SER A 230 12.45 18.25 0.89
C SER A 230 13.31 19.51 0.80
N LEU A 231 14.36 19.59 1.61
CA LEU A 231 15.25 20.74 1.69
C LEU A 231 16.58 20.48 0.98
N PRO A 232 17.19 21.49 0.33
CA PRO A 232 18.52 21.35 -0.27
C PRO A 232 19.58 21.08 0.81
N VAL A 233 20.20 19.90 0.76
CA VAL A 233 21.26 19.50 1.72
C VAL A 233 22.41 20.51 1.75
N THR A 234 22.77 21.09 0.60
CA THR A 234 23.84 22.08 0.49
C THR A 234 23.58 23.36 1.31
N GLU A 235 22.32 23.81 1.35
CA GLU A 235 21.92 24.98 2.15
C GLU A 235 21.92 24.65 3.65
N ILE A 236 21.43 23.45 4.01
CA ILE A 236 21.49 22.96 5.39
C ILE A 236 22.93 22.84 5.88
N LEU A 237 23.84 22.30 5.07
CA LEU A 237 25.26 22.19 5.42
C LEU A 237 25.90 23.58 5.59
N SER A 238 25.54 24.54 4.73
CA SER A 238 26.05 25.91 4.83
C SER A 238 25.55 26.62 6.10
N LEU A 239 24.30 26.37 6.49
CA LEU A 239 23.75 26.84 7.78
C LEU A 239 24.54 26.25 8.96
N LEU A 240 24.81 24.94 8.94
CA LEU A 240 25.58 24.27 10.00
C LEU A 240 27.03 24.76 10.10
N ASP A 241 27.69 25.00 8.96
CA ASP A 241 29.04 25.57 8.93
C ASP A 241 29.03 26.99 9.55
N GLY A 242 27.99 27.79 9.25
CA GLY A 242 27.78 29.11 9.84
C GLY A 242 27.54 29.07 11.35
N LEU A 243 26.71 28.15 11.84
CA LEU A 243 26.44 27.96 13.28
C LEU A 243 27.68 27.48 14.03
N SER A 244 28.45 26.56 13.46
CA SER A 244 29.70 26.05 14.05
C SER A 244 30.74 27.15 14.24
N SER A 245 30.75 28.13 13.34
CA SER A 245 31.66 29.28 13.42
C SER A 245 31.28 30.26 14.54
N LYS A 246 29.98 30.35 14.88
CA LYS A 246 29.46 31.26 15.91
C LYS A 246 29.36 30.61 17.29
N HIS A 247 29.16 29.29 17.34
CA HIS A 247 28.95 28.54 18.57
C HIS A 247 29.96 27.37 18.65
N PRO A 248 31.05 27.52 19.44
CA PRO A 248 32.08 26.50 19.55
C PRO A 248 31.54 25.11 19.91
N GLY A 249 30.54 25.04 20.80
CA GLY A 249 29.91 23.77 21.19
C GLY A 249 29.17 23.04 20.06
N VAL A 250 28.68 23.76 19.05
CA VAL A 250 28.12 23.16 17.83
C VAL A 250 29.24 22.59 16.96
N GLY A 251 30.34 23.34 16.81
CA GLY A 251 31.52 22.89 16.07
C GLY A 251 32.17 21.65 16.69
N ASP A 252 32.24 21.58 18.03
CA ASP A 252 32.69 20.40 18.77
C ASP A 252 31.77 19.21 18.53
N PHE A 253 30.45 19.40 18.61
CA PHE A 253 29.47 18.35 18.40
C PHE A 253 29.50 17.78 16.97
N LEU A 254 29.65 18.62 15.94
CA LEU A 254 29.58 18.16 14.54
C LEU A 254 30.88 17.54 14.01
N ARG A 255 32.01 17.76 14.71
CA ARG A 255 33.36 17.42 14.24
C ARG A 255 33.53 15.96 13.81
N ASP A 256 32.94 15.03 14.55
CA ASP A 256 33.08 13.58 14.36
C ASP A 256 31.93 12.94 13.56
N LYS A 257 30.91 13.73 13.19
CA LYS A 257 29.66 13.21 12.58
C LYS A 257 29.69 13.14 11.07
N ASN A 258 30.75 13.67 10.44
CA ASN A 258 30.94 13.67 8.99
C ASN A 258 29.71 14.16 8.22
N MET A 259 29.08 15.24 8.68
CA MET A 259 27.81 15.73 8.13
C MET A 259 27.82 15.92 6.61
N LYS A 260 28.95 16.37 6.05
CA LYS A 260 29.14 16.59 4.60
C LYS A 260 28.95 15.33 3.75
N THR A 261 29.27 14.15 4.29
CA THR A 261 29.11 12.87 3.60
C THR A 261 27.98 12.02 4.17
N GLY A 262 27.59 12.26 5.42
CA GLY A 262 26.56 11.49 6.14
C GLY A 262 25.13 11.98 5.91
N LEU A 263 24.91 13.27 5.66
CA LEU A 263 23.57 13.83 5.46
C LEU A 263 23.11 13.65 4.01
N ALA A 264 22.50 12.50 3.70
CA ALA A 264 22.04 12.21 2.34
C ALA A 264 20.75 12.96 1.95
N ARG A 265 19.89 13.27 2.92
CA ARG A 265 18.59 13.93 2.73
C ARG A 265 18.26 14.80 3.93
N ALA A 266 17.64 15.94 3.69
CA ALA A 266 17.07 16.79 4.71
C ALA A 266 15.60 17.05 4.34
N HIS A 267 14.69 16.84 5.28
CA HIS A 267 13.27 17.10 5.05
C HIS A 267 12.55 17.49 6.34
N LEU A 268 11.58 18.38 6.22
CA LEU A 268 10.62 18.73 7.27
C LEU A 268 9.36 17.91 7.05
N THR A 269 9.05 16.98 7.96
CA THR A 269 7.84 16.16 7.86
C THR A 269 6.60 17.01 8.14
N LEU A 270 5.63 16.97 7.23
CA LEU A 270 4.34 17.66 7.34
C LEU A 270 3.29 16.75 7.97
N ALA A 271 3.17 15.52 7.46
CA ALA A 271 2.25 14.53 8.02
C ALA A 271 2.70 13.11 7.72
N HIS A 272 2.49 12.19 8.65
CA HIS A 272 2.83 10.78 8.50
C HIS A 272 1.58 9.90 8.56
N LYS A 273 1.44 8.94 7.63
CA LYS A 273 0.25 8.07 7.47
C LYS A 273 -0.12 7.34 8.76
N ARG A 274 0.90 6.84 9.49
CA ARG A 274 0.70 6.13 10.77
C ARG A 274 0.14 7.02 11.89
N SER A 275 0.51 8.30 11.92
CA SER A 275 0.14 9.22 13.01
C SER A 275 -1.11 10.02 12.69
N HIS A 276 -1.29 10.41 11.43
CA HIS A 276 -2.32 11.37 11.01
C HIS A 276 -3.33 10.79 9.99
N GLY A 277 -3.09 9.57 9.50
CA GLY A 277 -3.96 8.91 8.52
C GLY A 277 -3.71 9.35 7.07
N VAL A 278 -4.27 8.58 6.14
CA VAL A 278 -4.07 8.78 4.69
C VAL A 278 -4.64 10.11 4.19
N ALA A 279 -5.81 10.50 4.70
CA ALA A 279 -6.46 11.75 4.31
C ALA A 279 -5.59 12.98 4.65
N ALA A 280 -4.97 12.98 5.83
CA ALA A 280 -4.10 14.07 6.27
C ALA A 280 -2.80 14.15 5.47
N VAL A 281 -2.23 13.02 5.04
CA VAL A 281 -1.07 13.03 4.11
C VAL A 281 -1.50 13.54 2.74
N SER A 282 -2.65 13.09 2.25
CA SER A 282 -3.16 13.43 0.91
C SER A 282 -3.58 14.89 0.77
N SER A 283 -3.97 15.55 1.86
CA SER A 283 -4.35 16.97 1.83
C SER A 283 -3.22 17.91 1.41
N TYR A 284 -1.96 17.48 1.58
CA TYR A 284 -0.78 18.21 1.06
C TYR A 284 -0.56 18.03 -0.43
N GLY A 285 -1.37 17.19 -1.08
CA GLY A 285 -1.27 16.89 -2.51
C GLY A 285 -1.47 18.10 -3.40
N GLN A 286 -2.29 19.06 -2.96
CA GLN A 286 -2.47 20.36 -3.63
C GLN A 286 -1.17 21.18 -3.72
N TYR A 287 -0.19 20.90 -2.84
CA TYR A 287 1.10 21.60 -2.81
C TYR A 287 2.24 20.78 -3.42
N LEU A 288 1.97 19.61 -3.99
CA LEU A 288 3.01 18.70 -4.50
C LEU A 288 3.89 19.38 -5.55
N ASN A 289 5.21 19.23 -5.42
CA ASN A 289 6.24 19.86 -6.26
C ASN A 289 6.28 21.39 -6.21
N ARG A 290 5.55 22.03 -5.29
CA ARG A 290 5.62 23.48 -5.08
C ARG A 290 6.74 23.85 -4.12
N GLY A 291 7.35 25.01 -4.35
CA GLY A 291 8.34 25.60 -3.46
C GLY A 291 7.68 26.17 -2.21
N VAL A 292 8.23 25.89 -1.03
CA VAL A 292 7.73 26.34 0.27
C VAL A 292 8.89 26.91 1.08
N PRO A 293 8.77 28.14 1.59
CA PRO A 293 9.75 28.66 2.55
C PRO A 293 9.66 27.88 3.86
N VAL A 294 10.79 27.50 4.43
CA VAL A 294 10.88 26.86 5.75
C VAL A 294 11.74 27.74 6.64
N ASN A 295 11.16 28.21 7.74
CA ASN A 295 11.82 29.07 8.70
C ASN A 295 12.48 28.23 9.78
N ILE A 296 13.80 28.32 9.90
CA ILE A 296 14.60 27.57 10.84
C ILE A 296 14.99 28.51 12.00
N SER A 297 14.54 28.19 13.20
CA SER A 297 14.64 29.05 14.40
C SER A 297 15.60 28.51 15.46
N GLY A 298 16.06 27.27 15.33
CA GLY A 298 16.97 26.67 16.29
C GLY A 298 17.65 25.40 15.81
N LEU A 299 18.81 25.11 16.40
CA LEU A 299 19.46 23.81 16.34
C LEU A 299 19.36 23.15 17.72
N VAL A 300 18.79 21.95 17.77
CA VAL A 300 18.67 21.16 19.01
C VAL A 300 19.47 19.89 18.87
N TYR A 301 20.36 19.62 19.83
CA TYR A 301 21.18 18.42 19.81
C TYR A 301 21.46 17.86 21.20
N SER A 302 21.59 16.54 21.27
CA SER A 302 22.10 15.79 22.40
C SER A 302 23.31 14.97 21.94
N GLU A 303 23.92 14.18 22.82
CA GLU A 303 25.00 13.27 22.41
C GLU A 303 24.63 12.34 21.24
N LYS A 304 23.34 11.99 21.10
CA LYS A 304 22.88 10.95 20.18
C LYS A 304 21.95 11.41 19.05
N LEU A 305 21.52 12.66 19.07
CA LEU A 305 20.49 13.19 18.18
C LEU A 305 20.81 14.65 17.82
N ALA A 306 20.50 15.05 16.59
CA ALA A 306 20.47 16.45 16.20
C ALA A 306 19.34 16.73 15.20
N ALA A 307 18.64 17.83 15.41
CA ALA A 307 17.60 18.31 14.51
C ALA A 307 17.54 19.85 14.49
N LEU A 308 17.07 20.39 13.37
CA LEU A 308 16.72 21.81 13.27
C LEU A 308 15.24 21.98 13.61
N GLU A 309 14.95 22.89 14.52
CA GLU A 309 13.60 23.38 14.77
C GLU A 309 13.17 24.26 13.59
N ALA A 310 12.08 23.88 12.92
CA ALA A 310 11.74 24.47 11.64
C ALA A 310 10.23 24.45 11.36
N GLU A 311 9.68 25.58 10.94
CA GLU A 311 8.27 25.71 10.57
C GLU A 311 8.09 25.99 9.08
N PRO A 312 7.06 25.39 8.44
CA PRO A 312 6.70 25.75 7.08
C PRO A 312 6.03 27.13 7.04
N GLY A 313 6.35 27.91 6.01
CA GLY A 313 5.72 29.21 5.74
C GLY A 313 4.51 29.10 4.81
N ALA A 314 4.06 30.24 4.28
CA ALA A 314 2.89 30.31 3.41
C ALA A 314 3.22 30.07 1.92
N VAL A 315 2.26 29.51 1.20
CA VAL A 315 2.28 29.33 -0.27
C VAL A 315 1.02 29.98 -0.83
N ASP A 316 1.17 30.93 -1.76
CA ASP A 316 0.05 31.71 -2.34
C ASP A 316 -0.87 32.40 -1.31
N GLY A 317 -0.36 32.68 -0.11
CA GLY A 317 -1.15 33.26 0.99
C GLY A 317 -1.81 32.25 1.92
N ASP A 318 -1.75 30.95 1.59
CA ASP A 318 -2.21 29.87 2.48
C ASP A 318 -1.08 29.42 3.41
N GLU A 319 -1.29 29.49 4.72
CA GLU A 319 -0.36 28.97 5.72
C GLU A 319 -0.28 27.44 5.63
N MET A 320 0.89 26.92 5.29
CA MET A 320 1.18 25.50 5.43
C MET A 320 1.55 25.20 6.88
N LYS A 321 1.05 24.10 7.44
CA LYS A 321 1.39 23.65 8.80
C LYS A 321 1.88 22.22 8.78
N SER A 322 2.83 21.90 9.64
CA SER A 322 3.11 20.50 9.98
C SER A 322 2.11 20.05 11.05
N LEU A 323 1.68 18.79 10.97
CA LEU A 323 0.82 18.17 11.98
C LEU A 323 1.61 17.58 13.16
N ASN A 324 2.95 17.58 13.08
CA ASN A 324 3.77 17.21 14.22
C ASN A 324 3.73 18.31 15.28
N GLU A 325 3.64 17.95 16.56
CA GLU A 325 3.66 18.91 17.68
C GLU A 325 4.95 19.74 17.71
N TRP A 326 6.07 19.13 17.35
CA TRP A 326 7.35 19.80 17.18
C TRP A 326 7.89 19.62 15.76
N PRO A 327 7.60 20.56 14.85
CA PRO A 327 8.09 20.53 13.48
C PRO A 327 9.63 20.68 13.43
N HIS A 328 10.30 19.68 12.85
CA HIS A 328 11.75 19.66 12.82
C HIS A 328 12.33 18.92 11.59
N VAL A 329 13.60 19.18 11.31
CA VAL A 329 14.42 18.48 10.30
C VAL A 329 15.48 17.67 11.01
N THR A 330 15.36 16.33 10.99
CA THR A 330 16.39 15.45 11.56
C THR A 330 17.67 15.55 10.76
N LEU A 331 18.79 15.88 11.42
CA LEU A 331 20.11 16.01 10.80
C LEU A 331 20.95 14.76 11.00
N TRP A 332 20.96 14.23 12.23
CA TRP A 332 21.82 13.12 12.59
C TRP A 332 21.23 12.31 13.73
N THR A 333 21.41 10.99 13.67
CA THR A 333 21.13 10.07 14.76
C THR A 333 22.31 9.12 14.92
N ASP A 334 22.62 8.76 16.16
CA ASP A 334 23.52 7.66 16.42
C ASP A 334 22.98 6.34 15.82
N ARG A 335 23.87 5.40 15.46
CA ARG A 335 23.49 4.13 14.82
C ARG A 335 22.52 3.28 15.64
N SER A 336 22.48 3.49 16.95
CA SER A 336 21.60 2.78 17.87
C SER A 336 20.17 3.35 17.94
N ILE A 337 19.89 4.49 17.29
CA ILE A 337 18.66 5.25 17.47
C ILE A 337 17.96 5.52 16.14
N ALA A 338 16.63 5.38 16.14
CA ALA A 338 15.79 5.70 14.99
C ALA A 338 15.53 7.21 14.91
N ALA A 339 15.39 7.74 13.68
CA ALA A 339 15.11 9.15 13.42
C ALA A 339 13.87 9.69 14.17
N ARG A 340 12.84 8.86 14.38
CA ARG A 340 11.63 9.24 15.10
C ARG A 340 11.87 9.67 16.55
N GLU A 341 12.97 9.23 17.17
CA GLU A 341 13.31 9.57 18.56
C GLU A 341 13.74 11.05 18.66
N ALA A 342 14.01 11.72 17.54
CA ALA A 342 14.26 13.17 17.50
C ALA A 342 13.07 13.99 18.02
N ASN A 343 11.84 13.45 17.98
CA ASN A 343 10.65 14.11 18.55
C ASN A 343 10.79 14.38 20.07
N ALA A 344 11.63 13.63 20.78
CA ALA A 344 11.85 13.80 22.22
C ALA A 344 12.91 14.87 22.56
N LEU A 345 13.54 15.51 21.56
CA LEU A 345 14.57 16.53 21.79
C LEU A 345 14.10 17.71 22.66
N PRO A 346 12.87 18.26 22.50
CA PRO A 346 12.37 19.31 23.38
C PRO A 346 12.34 18.89 24.85
N ASP A 347 11.87 17.67 25.14
CA ASP A 347 11.84 17.13 26.50
C ASP A 347 13.26 16.95 27.05
N LEU A 348 14.20 16.47 26.22
CA LEU A 348 15.60 16.36 26.61
C LEU A 348 16.24 17.71 26.91
N VAL A 349 15.83 18.79 26.25
CA VAL A 349 16.28 20.16 26.59
C VAL A 349 15.73 20.55 27.97
N ALA A 350 14.44 20.31 28.24
CA ALA A 350 13.84 20.59 29.54
C ALA A 350 14.49 19.81 30.69
N GLU A 351 14.96 18.59 30.41
CA GLU A 351 15.71 17.74 31.35
C GLU A 351 17.20 18.10 31.46
N GLY A 352 17.70 19.08 30.70
CA GLY A 352 19.12 19.46 30.66
C GLY A 352 20.04 18.43 30.00
N LYS A 353 19.49 17.50 29.22
CA LYS A 353 20.20 16.44 28.49
C LYS A 353 20.45 16.76 27.01
N ALA A 354 19.87 17.84 26.51
CA ALA A 354 20.10 18.37 25.17
C ALA A 354 20.32 19.89 25.24
N VAL A 355 20.94 20.43 24.20
CA VAL A 355 21.23 21.85 24.04
C VAL A 355 20.40 22.39 22.88
N ARG A 356 19.73 23.52 23.11
CA ARG A 356 19.10 24.33 22.07
C ARG A 356 19.94 25.57 21.81
N VAL A 357 20.36 25.74 20.56
CA VAL A 357 21.02 26.96 20.06
C VAL A 357 19.99 27.72 19.24
N GLU A 358 19.68 28.93 19.70
CA GLU A 358 18.71 29.82 19.04
C GLU A 358 19.30 30.45 17.77
N ILE A 359 18.45 30.61 16.76
CA ILE A 359 18.76 31.26 15.49
C ILE A 359 17.82 32.46 15.35
N ASP A 360 18.32 33.63 15.72
CA ASP A 360 17.61 34.91 15.64
C ASP A 360 18.44 35.94 14.84
N PRO A 361 17.93 36.49 13.72
CA PRO A 361 16.65 36.17 13.10
C PRO A 361 16.61 34.74 12.50
N PRO A 362 15.43 34.10 12.41
CA PRO A 362 15.28 32.81 11.76
C PRO A 362 15.81 32.81 10.33
N VAL A 363 16.39 31.69 9.91
CA VAL A 363 16.91 31.51 8.55
C VAL A 363 15.86 30.80 7.71
N THR A 364 15.50 31.40 6.57
CA THR A 364 14.54 30.79 5.63
C THR A 364 15.29 29.99 4.55
N VAL A 365 14.92 28.71 4.39
CA VAL A 365 15.38 27.84 3.30
C VAL A 365 14.18 27.43 2.46
N THR A 366 14.28 27.52 1.14
CA THR A 366 13.18 27.09 0.26
C THR A 366 13.31 25.61 -0.06
N GLY A 367 12.30 24.82 0.32
CA GLY A 367 12.21 23.41 -0.04
C GLY A 367 11.07 23.12 -1.00
N VAL A 368 10.90 21.86 -1.37
CA VAL A 368 9.83 21.41 -2.27
C VAL A 368 8.98 20.35 -1.59
N VAL A 369 7.65 20.49 -1.64
CA VAL A 369 6.75 19.45 -1.12
C VAL A 369 6.90 18.18 -1.96
N LYS A 370 7.15 17.09 -1.27
CA LYS A 370 7.27 15.74 -1.83
C LYS A 370 6.48 14.77 -0.97
N PHE A 371 6.11 13.68 -1.60
CA PHE A 371 5.64 12.51 -0.90
C PHE A 371 6.71 11.41 -0.93
N PHE A 372 6.80 10.64 0.16
CA PHE A 372 7.85 9.66 0.40
C PHE A 372 7.31 8.27 0.71
#